data_AF-A0A9D6Z9Z7-F1
#
_entry.id   AF-A0A9D6Z9Z7-F1
#
_cell.length_a   1.000
_cell.length_b   1.000
_cell.length_c   1.000
_cell.angle_alpha   90.00
_cell.angle_beta   90.00
_cell.angle_gamma   90.00
#
_symmetry.space_group_name_H-M   'P 1'
#
loop_
_entity.id
_entity.type
_entity.pdbx_description
1 polymer ?
#
loop_
_entity_poly.entity_id
_entity_poly.type
_entity_poly.pdbx_seq_one_letter_code
_entity_poly.pdbx_strand_id
1 'polypeptide(L)'
;MENLLFFLIVTFGIATYASGLYQMYRSEYKPSFFSRAIWFLLGINSFIGVILSNGSAASIILAGTLLIGNFLMFVVSYSKGSREFGIIEKISLGLLGFSGLIWLTYDLALLNLAIGLLAHFIGGIPTYGRVLKKPENEQAYHWYLFFLASVLGIIASPDKSISYILFPLYFALFDGSIIILANRNKIKTLF
;
A
#
# COMPACT_ATOMS: atom_id res chain seq x y z
N MET A 1 10.45 -20.20 -14.11
CA MET A 1 10.55 -19.68 -12.73
C MET A 1 9.91 -18.30 -12.60
N GLU A 2 10.21 -17.36 -13.49
CA GLU A 2 9.62 -16.00 -13.50
C GLU A 2 8.08 -15.98 -13.54
N ASN A 3 7.44 -16.76 -14.43
CA ASN A 3 5.97 -16.84 -14.50
C ASN A 3 5.33 -17.29 -13.17
N LEU A 4 5.99 -18.15 -12.41
CA LEU A 4 5.52 -18.58 -11.09
C LEU A 4 5.59 -17.42 -10.09
N LEU A 5 6.68 -16.64 -10.10
CA LEU A 5 6.82 -15.46 -9.24
C LEU A 5 5.73 -14.43 -9.53
N PHE A 6 5.46 -14.13 -10.80
CA PHE A 6 4.40 -13.19 -11.19
C PHE A 6 3.02 -13.68 -10.75
N PHE A 7 2.73 -14.97 -10.95
CA PHE A 7 1.49 -15.58 -10.48
C PHE A 7 1.31 -15.45 -8.96
N LEU A 8 2.37 -15.69 -8.19
CA LEU A 8 2.33 -15.58 -6.73
C LEU A 8 2.18 -14.13 -6.26
N ILE A 9 2.86 -13.17 -6.90
CA ILE A 9 2.71 -11.73 -6.62
C ILE A 9 1.25 -11.31 -6.77
N VAL A 10 0.62 -11.67 -7.90
CA VAL A 10 -0.80 -11.37 -8.16
C VAL A 10 -1.69 -12.05 -7.14
N THR A 11 -1.47 -13.34 -6.87
CA THR A 11 -2.32 -14.12 -5.96
C THR A 11 -2.30 -13.53 -4.55
N PHE A 12 -1.11 -13.26 -4.00
CA PHE A 12 -1.00 -12.67 -2.67
C PHE A 12 -1.52 -11.23 -2.63
N GLY A 13 -1.24 -10.42 -3.66
CA GLY A 13 -1.78 -9.07 -3.75
C GLY A 13 -3.31 -9.04 -3.81
N ILE A 14 -3.93 -9.89 -4.62
CA ILE A 14 -5.40 -10.03 -4.67
C ILE A 14 -5.96 -10.51 -3.33
N ALA A 15 -5.33 -11.51 -2.72
CA ALA A 15 -5.78 -12.07 -1.44
C ALA A 15 -5.80 -11.01 -0.33
N THR A 16 -4.82 -10.08 -0.29
CA THR A 16 -4.83 -8.92 0.62
C THR A 16 -6.11 -8.10 0.46
N TYR A 17 -6.46 -7.69 -0.76
CA TYR A 17 -7.64 -6.83 -0.95
C TYR A 17 -8.95 -7.59 -0.83
N ALA A 18 -9.00 -8.85 -1.26
CA ALA A 18 -10.17 -9.71 -1.11
C ALA A 18 -10.55 -9.88 0.37
N SER A 19 -9.56 -10.09 1.23
CA SER A 19 -9.80 -10.26 2.66
C SER A 19 -10.17 -8.92 3.35
N GLY A 20 -9.63 -7.79 2.87
CA GLY A 20 -10.09 -6.45 3.28
C GLY A 20 -11.54 -6.16 2.90
N LEU A 21 -11.94 -6.48 1.66
CA LEU A 21 -13.31 -6.35 1.18
C LEU A 21 -14.27 -7.26 1.96
N TYR A 22 -13.88 -8.49 2.24
CA TYR A 22 -14.66 -9.44 3.04
C TYR A 22 -14.99 -8.85 4.42
N GLN A 23 -14.01 -8.27 5.12
CA GLN A 23 -14.24 -7.63 6.41
C GLN A 23 -15.17 -6.40 6.31
N MET A 24 -15.12 -5.65 5.20
CA MET A 24 -16.06 -4.54 4.96
C MET A 24 -17.51 -5.04 4.81
N TYR A 25 -17.71 -6.15 4.08
CA TYR A 25 -19.04 -6.75 3.95
C TYR A 25 -19.60 -7.28 5.28
N ARG A 26 -18.73 -7.78 6.17
CA ARG A 26 -19.10 -8.18 7.54
C ARG A 26 -19.25 -7.03 8.52
N SER A 27 -19.03 -5.79 8.09
CA SER A 27 -19.03 -4.59 8.95
C SER A 27 -17.99 -4.60 10.07
N GLU A 28 -17.00 -5.50 9.99
CA GLU A 28 -15.85 -5.59 10.91
C GLU A 28 -14.80 -4.53 10.56
N TYR A 29 -14.77 -4.08 9.31
CA TYR A 29 -13.87 -3.03 8.83
C TYR A 29 -14.64 -1.89 8.14
N LYS A 30 -14.62 -0.69 8.73
CA LYS A 30 -15.33 0.49 8.21
C LYS A 30 -14.36 1.67 7.97
N PRO A 31 -13.50 1.60 6.93
CA PRO A 31 -12.61 2.71 6.63
C PRO A 31 -13.40 3.95 6.22
N SER A 32 -12.85 5.14 6.45
CA SER A 32 -13.44 6.36 5.89
C SER A 32 -13.37 6.32 4.36
N PHE A 33 -14.49 6.70 3.74
CA PHE A 33 -14.60 6.88 2.30
C PHE A 33 -13.55 7.87 1.77
N PHE A 34 -13.31 8.96 2.49
CA PHE A 34 -12.36 9.98 2.08
C PHE A 34 -10.92 9.49 2.13
N SER A 35 -10.55 8.75 3.19
CA SER A 35 -9.24 8.11 3.20
C SER A 35 -9.13 7.19 1.98
N ARG A 36 -10.11 6.32 1.73
CA ARG A 36 -10.04 5.39 0.59
C ARG A 36 -9.96 6.07 -0.78
N ALA A 37 -10.58 7.23 -0.95
CA ALA A 37 -10.37 8.07 -2.13
C ALA A 37 -8.90 8.47 -2.28
N ILE A 38 -8.28 8.96 -1.20
CA ILE A 38 -6.86 9.34 -1.19
C ILE A 38 -5.95 8.14 -1.48
N TRP A 39 -6.20 6.98 -0.86
CA TRP A 39 -5.43 5.76 -1.12
C TRP A 39 -5.56 5.29 -2.57
N PHE A 40 -6.73 5.44 -3.19
CA PHE A 40 -6.92 5.18 -4.61
C PHE A 40 -6.12 6.16 -5.48
N LEU A 41 -6.16 7.46 -5.19
CA LEU A 41 -5.39 8.46 -5.94
C LEU A 41 -3.87 8.25 -5.78
N LEU A 42 -3.40 7.89 -4.59
CA LEU A 42 -2.01 7.49 -4.36
C LEU A 42 -1.66 6.22 -5.15
N GLY A 43 -2.59 5.27 -5.25
CA GLY A 43 -2.43 4.08 -6.10
C GLY A 43 -2.25 4.44 -7.58
N ILE A 44 -3.01 5.41 -8.09
CA ILE A 44 -2.84 5.93 -9.47
C ILE A 44 -1.45 6.54 -9.61
N ASN A 45 -1.09 7.45 -8.70
CA ASN A 45 0.20 8.12 -8.73
C ASN A 45 1.38 7.13 -8.69
N SER A 46 1.32 6.14 -7.82
CA SER A 46 2.37 5.12 -7.72
C SER A 46 2.43 4.24 -8.96
N PHE A 47 1.30 3.81 -9.52
CA PHE A 47 1.29 2.98 -10.73
C PHE A 47 1.91 3.71 -11.92
N ILE A 48 1.49 4.96 -12.14
CA ILE A 48 2.06 5.83 -13.19
C ILE A 48 3.54 6.08 -12.92
N GLY A 49 3.91 6.36 -11.67
CA GLY A 49 5.30 6.58 -11.26
C GLY A 49 6.20 5.39 -11.56
N VAL A 50 5.74 4.17 -11.26
CA VAL A 50 6.48 2.93 -11.56
C VAL A 50 6.65 2.73 -13.07
N ILE A 51 5.61 2.97 -13.88
CA ILE A 51 5.70 2.84 -15.34
C ILE A 51 6.69 3.84 -15.91
N LEU A 52 6.55 5.12 -15.55
CA LEU A 52 7.34 6.20 -16.12
C LEU A 52 8.77 6.26 -15.58
N SER A 53 9.06 5.63 -14.43
CA SER A 53 10.42 5.43 -13.94
C SER A 53 11.12 4.20 -14.55
N ASN A 54 10.52 3.53 -15.54
CA ASN A 54 10.99 2.25 -16.09
C ASN A 54 11.13 1.15 -15.02
N GLY A 55 10.13 1.00 -14.14
CA GLY A 55 10.11 -0.07 -13.14
C GLY A 55 10.06 -1.46 -13.75
N SER A 56 10.47 -2.47 -12.99
CA SER A 56 10.44 -3.87 -13.45
C SER A 56 9.01 -4.36 -13.71
N ALA A 57 8.86 -5.41 -14.53
CA ALA A 57 7.56 -6.05 -14.76
C ALA A 57 6.89 -6.49 -13.45
N ALA A 58 7.68 -7.03 -12.51
CA ALA A 58 7.21 -7.40 -11.18
C ALA A 58 6.64 -6.21 -10.40
N SER A 59 7.32 -5.06 -10.43
CA SER A 59 6.87 -3.83 -9.78
C SER A 59 5.63 -3.25 -10.43
N ILE A 60 5.51 -3.32 -11.76
CA ILE A 60 4.31 -2.89 -12.50
C ILE A 60 3.12 -3.77 -12.11
N ILE A 61 3.29 -5.09 -12.06
CA ILE A 61 2.23 -6.04 -11.65
C ILE A 61 1.78 -5.78 -10.21
N LEU A 62 2.72 -5.60 -9.28
CA LEU A 62 2.41 -5.31 -7.88
C LEU A 62 1.68 -3.97 -7.74
N ALA A 63 2.16 -2.91 -8.40
CA ALA A 63 1.54 -1.59 -8.38
C ALA A 63 0.14 -1.60 -9.03
N GLY A 64 -0.05 -2.35 -10.11
CA GLY A 64 -1.36 -2.55 -10.75
C GLY A 64 -2.34 -3.28 -9.82
N THR A 65 -1.86 -4.30 -9.11
CA THR A 65 -2.67 -5.01 -8.11
C THR A 65 -3.08 -4.08 -6.96
N LEU A 66 -2.17 -3.22 -6.48
CA LEU A 66 -2.45 -2.19 -5.48
C LEU A 66 -3.48 -1.17 -5.95
N LEU A 67 -3.38 -0.71 -7.20
CA LEU A 67 -4.30 0.24 -7.80
C LEU A 67 -5.72 -0.35 -7.87
N ILE A 68 -5.85 -1.54 -8.44
CA ILE A 68 -7.15 -2.23 -8.57
C ILE A 68 -7.75 -2.49 -7.19
N GLY A 69 -6.94 -2.99 -6.25
CA GLY A 69 -7.35 -3.24 -4.88
C GLY A 69 -7.87 -1.99 -4.18
N ASN A 70 -7.14 -0.87 -4.26
CA ASN A 70 -7.58 0.39 -3.67
C ASN A 70 -8.83 0.96 -4.37
N PHE A 71 -8.96 0.81 -5.69
CA PHE A 71 -10.16 1.19 -6.40
C PHE A 71 -11.40 0.43 -5.88
N LEU A 72 -11.31 -0.90 -5.76
CA LEU A 72 -12.41 -1.70 -5.23
C LEU A 72 -12.77 -1.33 -3.79
N MET A 73 -11.76 -1.15 -2.93
CA MET A 73 -11.97 -0.71 -1.54
C MET A 73 -12.62 0.67 -1.48
N PHE A 74 -12.23 1.59 -2.36
CA PHE A 74 -12.84 2.92 -2.48
C PHE A 74 -14.32 2.83 -2.88
N VAL A 75 -14.65 2.07 -3.92
CA VAL A 75 -16.03 1.88 -4.38
C VAL A 75 -16.90 1.29 -3.26
N VAL A 76 -16.44 0.22 -2.59
CA VAL A 76 -17.21 -0.41 -1.51
C VAL A 76 -17.31 0.50 -0.28
N SER A 77 -16.28 1.31 0.00
CA SER A 77 -16.30 2.26 1.12
C SER A 77 -17.38 3.34 0.99
N TYR A 78 -17.90 3.60 -0.22
CA TYR A 78 -19.02 4.51 -0.40
C TYR A 78 -20.28 4.04 0.36
N SER A 79 -20.55 2.74 0.37
CA SER A 79 -21.73 2.17 1.05
C SER A 79 -21.43 1.56 2.41
N LYS A 80 -20.20 1.06 2.64
CA LYS A 80 -19.82 0.35 3.87
C LYS A 80 -18.86 1.12 4.78
N GLY A 81 -18.30 2.23 4.29
CA GLY A 81 -17.34 3.04 5.03
C GLY A 81 -17.98 4.13 5.89
N SER A 82 -17.14 4.80 6.69
CA SER A 82 -17.52 6.02 7.42
C SER A 82 -17.32 7.27 6.55
N ARG A 83 -17.82 8.42 7.02
CA ARG A 83 -17.69 9.72 6.33
C ARG A 83 -16.80 10.71 7.09
N GLU A 84 -15.84 10.18 7.84
CA GLU A 84 -14.92 10.99 8.65
C GLU A 84 -13.84 11.64 7.78
N PHE A 85 -13.60 12.93 7.97
CA PHE A 85 -12.55 13.68 7.29
C PHE A 85 -11.71 14.45 8.31
N GLY A 86 -10.52 13.94 8.61
CA GLY A 86 -9.65 14.43 9.66
C GLY A 86 -8.41 15.16 9.15
N ILE A 87 -7.49 15.42 10.08
CA ILE A 87 -6.22 16.07 9.79
C ILE A 87 -5.32 15.22 8.88
N ILE A 88 -5.40 13.90 8.98
CA ILE A 88 -4.58 12.98 8.19
C ILE A 88 -5.01 13.02 6.73
N GLU A 89 -6.31 13.00 6.44
CA GLU A 89 -6.82 13.16 5.08
C GLU A 89 -6.35 14.48 4.47
N LYS A 90 -6.37 15.59 5.23
CA LYS A 90 -5.88 16.89 4.76
C LYS A 90 -4.40 16.87 4.42
N ILE A 91 -3.55 16.30 5.28
CA ILE A 91 -2.11 16.21 5.05
C ILE A 91 -1.81 15.32 3.85
N SER A 92 -2.41 14.12 3.77
CA SER A 92 -2.20 13.20 2.65
C SER A 92 -2.70 13.79 1.33
N LEU A 93 -3.83 14.49 1.33
CA LEU A 93 -4.33 15.20 0.14
C LEU A 93 -3.41 16.35 -0.27
N GLY A 94 -2.88 17.11 0.69
CA GLY A 94 -1.90 18.16 0.43
C GLY A 94 -0.61 17.64 -0.20
N LEU A 95 -0.07 16.54 0.32
CA LEU A 95 1.13 15.89 -0.25
C LEU A 95 0.86 15.28 -1.62
N LEU A 96 -0.32 14.70 -1.84
CA LEU A 96 -0.74 14.23 -3.15
C LEU A 96 -0.84 15.39 -4.14
N GLY A 97 -1.41 16.53 -3.73
CA GLY A 97 -1.44 17.75 -4.52
C GLY A 97 -0.04 18.26 -4.86
N PHE A 98 0.88 18.26 -3.89
CA PHE A 98 2.29 18.62 -4.10
C PHE A 98 3.00 17.66 -5.07
N SER A 99 2.76 16.35 -4.94
CA SER A 99 3.24 15.35 -5.91
C SER A 99 2.71 15.64 -7.32
N GLY A 100 1.44 16.04 -7.45
CA GLY A 100 0.86 16.44 -8.73
C GLY A 100 1.50 17.70 -9.32
N LEU A 101 1.88 18.67 -8.49
CA LEU A 101 2.60 19.86 -8.95
C LEU A 101 4.00 19.52 -9.47
N ILE A 102 4.72 18.61 -8.81
CA ILE A 102 6.04 18.17 -9.28
C ILE A 102 5.89 17.42 -10.61
N TRP A 103 4.86 16.60 -10.79
CA TRP A 103 4.53 15.98 -12.08
C TRP A 103 4.38 16.98 -13.22
N LEU A 104 3.71 18.11 -12.97
CA LEU A 104 3.46 19.11 -14.01
C LEU A 104 4.68 19.97 -14.35
N THR A 105 5.68 20.00 -13.47
CA THR A 105 6.81 20.94 -13.57
C THR A 105 8.15 20.25 -13.84
N TYR A 106 8.31 19.01 -13.39
CA TYR A 106 9.55 18.25 -13.51
C TYR A 106 9.28 16.85 -14.10
N ASP A 107 10.01 16.50 -15.16
CA ASP A 107 9.95 15.17 -15.77
C ASP A 107 10.78 14.13 -14.98
N LEU A 108 10.53 14.07 -13.67
CA LEU A 108 11.27 13.26 -12.70
C LEU A 108 10.36 12.19 -12.08
N ALA A 109 9.97 11.19 -12.89
CA ALA A 109 9.05 10.13 -12.48
C ALA A 109 9.45 9.40 -11.19
N LEU A 110 10.75 9.13 -10.99
CA LEU A 110 11.26 8.47 -9.78
C LEU A 110 11.09 9.33 -8.53
N LEU A 111 11.31 10.65 -8.63
CA LEU A 111 11.10 11.58 -7.52
C LEU A 111 9.61 11.67 -7.16
N ASN A 112 8.74 11.73 -8.18
CA ASN A 112 7.29 11.71 -7.99
C ASN A 112 6.81 10.43 -7.30
N LEU A 113 7.35 9.28 -7.69
CA LEU A 113 7.08 8.01 -7.02
C LEU A 113 7.49 8.08 -5.55
N ALA A 114 8.70 8.54 -5.24
CA ALA A 114 9.20 8.66 -3.87
C ALA A 114 8.32 9.57 -3.00
N ILE A 115 7.87 10.71 -3.53
CA ILE A 115 6.97 11.63 -2.82
C ILE A 115 5.59 11.01 -2.61
N GLY A 116 5.07 10.28 -3.60
CA GLY A 116 3.84 9.50 -3.46
C GLY A 116 3.93 8.45 -2.36
N LEU A 117 5.05 7.72 -2.28
CA LEU A 117 5.28 6.72 -1.22
C LEU A 117 5.45 7.39 0.15
N LEU A 118 6.03 8.59 0.23
CA LEU A 118 6.06 9.38 1.46
C LEU A 118 4.65 9.83 1.89
N ALA A 119 3.84 10.30 0.95
CA ALA A 119 2.44 10.66 1.21
C ALA A 119 1.63 9.44 1.69
N HIS A 120 1.87 8.28 1.09
CA HIS A 120 1.30 7.00 1.53
C HIS A 120 1.74 6.64 2.95
N PHE A 121 3.03 6.80 3.28
CA PHE A 121 3.55 6.54 4.63
C PHE A 121 2.85 7.41 5.67
N ILE A 122 2.71 8.71 5.37
CA ILE A 122 2.02 9.66 6.24
C ILE A 122 0.54 9.32 6.39
N GLY A 123 -0.12 8.93 5.30
CA GLY A 123 -1.49 8.39 5.35
C GLY A 123 -1.61 7.10 6.16
N GLY A 124 -0.52 6.34 6.29
CA GLY A 124 -0.41 5.14 7.12
C GLY A 124 -0.15 5.39 8.60
N ILE A 125 0.23 6.61 9.03
CA ILE A 125 0.53 6.94 10.44
C ILE A 125 -0.60 6.55 11.41
N PRO A 126 -1.90 6.75 11.10
CA PRO A 126 -2.97 6.29 11.98
C PRO A 126 -2.98 4.76 12.19
N THR A 127 -2.57 3.99 11.17
CA THR A 127 -2.41 2.54 11.31
C THR A 127 -1.30 2.22 12.30
N TYR A 128 -0.14 2.89 12.21
CA TYR A 128 0.92 2.79 13.22
C TYR A 128 0.41 3.16 14.61
N GLY A 129 -0.32 4.26 14.75
CA GLY A 129 -0.88 4.69 16.04
C GLY A 129 -1.87 3.68 16.62
N ARG A 130 -2.72 3.05 15.79
CA ARG A 130 -3.67 2.02 16.23
C ARG A 130 -2.96 0.74 16.64
N VAL A 131 -2.06 0.21 15.81
CA VAL A 131 -1.34 -1.03 16.12
C VAL A 131 -0.45 -0.84 17.36
N LEU A 132 0.17 0.33 17.55
CA LEU A 132 0.95 0.66 18.74
C LEU A 132 0.09 0.74 20.01
N LYS A 133 -1.17 1.18 19.93
CA LYS A 133 -2.07 1.22 21.09
C LYS A 133 -2.69 -0.13 21.42
N LYS A 134 -3.17 -0.87 20.40
CA LYS A 134 -3.89 -2.15 20.55
C LYS A 134 -3.50 -3.10 19.40
N PRO A 135 -2.36 -3.80 19.50
CA PRO A 135 -1.86 -4.65 18.42
C PRO A 135 -2.79 -5.81 18.08
N GLU A 136 -3.50 -6.34 19.08
CA GLU A 136 -4.49 -7.41 18.93
C GLU A 136 -5.69 -7.04 18.05
N ASN A 137 -5.94 -5.75 17.84
CA ASN A 137 -7.03 -5.26 16.98
C ASN A 137 -6.63 -5.16 15.50
N GLU A 138 -5.35 -5.29 15.17
CA GLU A 138 -4.87 -5.24 13.79
C GLU A 138 -4.77 -6.67 13.24
N GLN A 139 -5.62 -7.01 12.27
CA GLN A 139 -5.63 -8.33 11.64
C GLN A 139 -4.42 -8.49 10.71
N ALA A 140 -3.32 -8.98 11.27
CA ALA A 140 -1.99 -9.07 10.63
C ALA A 140 -1.98 -9.81 9.27
N TYR A 141 -2.96 -10.68 8.99
CA TYR A 141 -2.95 -11.58 7.83
C TYR A 141 -2.80 -10.86 6.48
N HIS A 142 -3.52 -9.75 6.28
CA HIS A 142 -3.49 -8.97 5.04
C HIS A 142 -2.13 -8.33 4.79
N TRP A 143 -1.47 -7.91 5.88
CA TRP A 143 -0.13 -7.34 5.86
C TRP A 143 0.90 -8.40 5.45
N TYR A 144 0.79 -9.63 5.96
CA TYR A 144 1.64 -10.74 5.53
C TYR A 144 1.55 -11.01 4.03
N LEU A 145 0.33 -11.03 3.48
CA LEU A 145 0.11 -11.32 2.07
C LEU A 145 0.75 -10.24 1.17
N PHE A 146 0.55 -8.96 1.46
CA PHE A 146 1.11 -7.89 0.62
C PHE A 146 2.63 -7.73 0.84
N PHE A 147 3.11 -8.00 2.06
CA PHE A 147 4.54 -8.14 2.35
C PHE A 147 5.18 -9.23 1.49
N LEU A 148 4.58 -10.43 1.44
CA LEU A 148 5.08 -11.53 0.61
C LEU A 148 5.08 -11.17 -0.87
N ALA A 149 3.98 -10.58 -1.38
CA ALA A 149 3.92 -10.10 -2.76
C ALA A 149 5.04 -9.09 -3.06
N SER A 150 5.33 -8.20 -2.10
CA SER A 150 6.37 -7.18 -2.22
C SER A 150 7.78 -7.78 -2.21
N VAL A 151 8.08 -8.71 -1.30
CA VAL A 151 9.37 -9.43 -1.27
C VAL A 151 9.59 -10.21 -2.56
N LEU A 152 8.56 -10.89 -3.07
CA LEU A 152 8.62 -11.57 -4.37
C LEU A 152 8.85 -10.58 -5.52
N GLY A 153 8.25 -9.39 -5.45
CA GLY A 153 8.49 -8.30 -6.40
C GLY A 153 9.95 -7.84 -6.45
N ILE A 154 10.61 -7.73 -5.28
CA ILE A 154 12.04 -7.45 -5.19
C ILE A 154 12.84 -8.59 -5.82
N ILE A 155 12.55 -9.85 -5.46
CA ILE A 155 13.27 -11.03 -5.96
C ILE A 155 13.17 -11.14 -7.48
N ALA A 156 11.96 -10.98 -8.03
CA ALA A 156 11.65 -11.10 -9.45
C ALA A 156 12.18 -9.94 -10.32
N SER A 157 12.58 -8.81 -9.71
CA SER A 157 13.16 -7.69 -10.47
C SER A 157 14.56 -8.08 -10.98
N PRO A 158 14.83 -8.03 -12.30
CA PRO A 158 16.09 -8.57 -12.85
C PRO A 158 17.31 -7.72 -12.48
N ASP A 159 17.16 -6.39 -12.49
CA ASP A 159 18.11 -5.44 -11.91
C ASP A 159 17.61 -5.00 -10.52
N LYS A 160 18.54 -4.72 -9.60
CA LYS A 160 18.25 -4.17 -8.26
C LYS A 160 18.45 -2.65 -8.21
N SER A 161 18.50 -2.00 -9.37
CA SER A 161 18.44 -0.55 -9.50
C SER A 161 17.24 0.03 -8.74
N ILE A 162 17.39 1.26 -8.26
CA ILE A 162 16.38 1.89 -7.40
C ILE A 162 15.01 2.00 -8.09
N SER A 163 14.95 2.29 -9.40
CA SER A 163 13.69 2.36 -10.14
C SER A 163 12.96 1.03 -10.19
N TYR A 164 13.68 -0.10 -10.15
CA TYR A 164 13.09 -1.42 -10.23
C TYR A 164 12.51 -1.85 -8.90
N ILE A 165 13.19 -1.54 -7.80
CA ILE A 165 12.84 -2.08 -6.49
C ILE A 165 12.22 -1.08 -5.52
N LEU A 166 12.24 0.23 -5.78
CA LEU A 166 11.77 1.25 -4.81
C LEU A 166 10.34 0.97 -4.34
N PHE A 167 9.43 0.70 -5.26
CA PHE A 167 8.02 0.41 -4.94
C PHE A 167 7.86 -0.87 -4.08
N PRO A 168 8.30 -2.06 -4.52
CA PRO A 168 8.16 -3.27 -3.70
C PRO A 168 9.00 -3.22 -2.42
N LEU A 169 10.16 -2.55 -2.42
CA LEU A 169 10.97 -2.34 -1.22
C LEU A 169 10.22 -1.52 -0.17
N TYR A 170 9.60 -0.42 -0.60
CA TYR A 170 8.81 0.41 0.29
C TYR A 170 7.69 -0.40 0.95
N PHE A 171 6.90 -1.15 0.18
CA PHE A 171 5.79 -1.93 0.74
C PHE A 171 6.26 -3.09 1.60
N ALA A 172 7.37 -3.75 1.25
CA ALA A 172 7.98 -4.76 2.10
C ALA A 172 8.40 -4.18 3.47
N LEU A 173 8.97 -2.96 3.50
CA LEU A 173 9.34 -2.29 4.74
C LEU A 173 8.13 -1.81 5.53
N PHE A 174 7.16 -1.19 4.86
CA PHE A 174 5.93 -0.69 5.48
C PHE A 174 5.14 -1.84 6.11
N ASP A 175 4.76 -2.84 5.32
CA ASP A 175 3.95 -3.97 5.79
C ASP A 175 4.73 -4.82 6.79
N GLY A 176 6.02 -5.06 6.55
CA GLY A 176 6.92 -5.75 7.47
C GLY A 176 6.96 -5.09 8.84
N SER A 177 7.04 -3.76 8.89
CA SER A 177 7.00 -3.03 10.16
C SER A 177 5.65 -3.13 10.86
N ILE A 178 4.52 -3.11 10.13
CA ILE A 178 3.19 -3.32 10.72
C ILE A 178 3.05 -4.74 11.27
N ILE A 179 3.54 -5.75 10.54
CA ILE A 179 3.56 -7.15 11.00
C ILE A 179 4.32 -7.28 12.32
N ILE A 180 5.52 -6.69 12.42
CA ILE A 180 6.33 -6.71 13.64
C ILE A 180 5.54 -6.06 14.79
N LEU A 181 4.97 -4.87 14.55
CA LEU A 181 4.23 -4.14 15.59
C LEU A 181 2.96 -4.87 16.04
N ALA A 182 2.23 -5.49 15.12
CA ALA A 182 1.02 -6.26 15.41
C ALA A 182 1.32 -7.53 16.21
N ASN A 183 2.49 -8.14 16.02
CA ASN A 183 2.88 -9.37 16.70
C ASN A 183 3.82 -9.17 17.90
N ARG A 184 4.21 -7.94 18.22
CA ARG A 184 5.22 -7.63 19.24
C ARG A 184 4.96 -8.25 20.61
N ASN A 185 3.70 -8.39 21.02
CA ASN A 185 3.35 -8.99 22.32
C ASN A 185 3.62 -10.51 22.32
N LYS A 186 3.38 -11.19 21.19
CA LYS A 186 3.69 -12.62 21.02
C LYS A 186 5.20 -12.86 20.88
N ILE A 187 5.91 -11.93 20.25
CA ILE A 187 7.37 -11.98 20.12
C ILE A 187 8.03 -11.84 21.50
N LYS A 188 7.55 -10.90 22.34
CA LYS A 188 8.04 -10.74 23.71
C LYS A 188 7.82 -11.94 24.62
N THR A 189 6.82 -12.79 24.34
CA THR A 189 6.58 -14.00 25.13
C THR A 189 7.43 -15.21 24.69
N LEU A 190 8.18 -15.10 23.59
CA LEU A 190 9.04 -16.16 23.06
C LEU A 190 10.50 -16.05 23.54
N PHE A 191 10.86 -14.95 24.21
CA PHE A 191 12.18 -14.66 24.79
C PHE A 191 12.03 -14.34 26.27
#